data_AF-A0AAV8VHJ3-F1
#
_entry.id   AF-A0AAV8VHJ3-F1
#
_cell.length_a   1.000
_cell.length_b   1.000
_cell.length_c   1.000
_cell.angle_alpha   90.00
_cell.angle_beta   90.00
_cell.angle_gamma   90.00
#
_symmetry.space_group_name_H-M   'P 1'
#
loop_
_entity.id
_entity.type
_entity.pdbx_description
1 polymer ?
#
loop_
_entity_poly.entity_id
_entity_poly.type
_entity_poly.pdbx_seq_one_letter_code
_entity_poly.pdbx_strand_id
1 'polypeptide(L)' 'MTYEGSTTHPGCWETTIWIIINKPIYITNQELYSLRKLMQGSEEAPKAPLGNNARPVQPLHQRTIRTNINFKNSE' A
#
# COMPACT_ATOMS: atom_id res chain seq x y z
N MET A 1 -12.00 5.81 1.41
CA MET A 1 -12.23 4.91 2.57
C MET A 1 -11.23 5.24 3.66
N THR A 2 -11.62 5.20 4.94
CA THR A 2 -10.77 5.60 6.07
C THR A 2 -10.92 4.62 7.23
N TYR A 3 -9.81 4.21 7.84
CA TYR A 3 -9.79 3.28 8.98
C TYR A 3 -8.55 3.48 9.85
N GLU A 4 -8.62 3.05 11.11
CA GLU A 4 -7.48 3.03 12.04
C GLU A 4 -6.69 1.73 11.86
N GLY A 5 -5.37 1.85 11.75
CA GLY A 5 -4.49 0.71 11.52
C GLY A 5 -3.06 0.97 11.95
N SER A 6 -2.15 0.16 11.42
CA SER A 6 -0.75 0.19 11.80
C SER A 6 0.15 0.66 10.65
N THR A 7 1.40 0.93 10.97
CA THR A 7 2.47 0.95 9.97
C THR A 7 2.62 -0.45 9.33
N THR A 8 3.06 -0.50 8.07
CA THR A 8 3.23 -1.74 7.28
C THR A 8 4.68 -2.24 7.24
N HIS A 9 5.55 -1.64 8.04
CA HIS A 9 6.96 -1.95 8.20
C HIS A 9 7.27 -2.35 9.65
N PRO A 10 8.43 -2.94 9.94
CA PRO A 10 8.79 -3.38 11.30
C PRO A 10 8.55 -2.30 12.35
N GLY A 11 8.08 -2.74 13.53
CA GLY A 11 7.51 -1.89 14.58
C GLY A 11 5.99 -1.96 14.61
N CYS A 12 5.32 -2.08 13.45
CA CYS A 12 3.88 -2.37 13.33
C CYS A 12 2.98 -1.51 14.24
N TRP A 13 3.36 -0.24 14.48
CA TRP A 13 2.71 0.61 15.46
C TRP A 13 1.30 0.97 15.04
N GLU A 14 0.32 0.78 15.93
CA GLU A 14 -1.11 1.08 15.73
C GLU A 14 -1.40 2.59 15.91
N THR A 15 -0.68 3.41 15.16
CA THR A 15 -0.72 4.88 15.26
C THR A 15 -1.15 5.55 13.95
N THR A 16 -1.60 4.77 12.96
CA THR A 16 -1.89 5.27 11.61
C THR A 16 -3.39 5.36 11.34
N ILE A 17 -3.85 6.51 10.89
CA ILE A 17 -5.18 6.67 10.28
C ILE A 17 -5.00 6.56 8.77
N TRP A 18 -5.43 5.44 8.19
CA TRP A 18 -5.32 5.19 6.76
C TRP A 18 -6.44 5.89 6.00
N ILE A 19 -6.08 6.56 4.90
CA ILE A 19 -7.02 7.10 3.91
C ILE A 19 -6.70 6.46 2.57
N ILE A 20 -7.59 5.60 2.09
CA ILE A 20 -7.48 4.91 0.80
C ILE A 20 -8.30 5.67 -0.23
N ILE A 21 -7.62 6.18 -1.26
CA ILE A 21 -8.21 6.90 -2.37
C ILE A 21 -8.78 5.90 -3.38
N ASN A 22 -10.02 6.14 -3.83
CA ASN A 22 -10.74 5.20 -4.70
C ASN A 22 -10.31 5.26 -6.17
N LYS A 23 -9.75 6.39 -6.61
CA LYS A 23 -9.27 6.56 -7.98
C LYS A 23 -7.76 6.28 -8.02
N PRO A 24 -7.30 5.21 -8.68
CA PRO A 24 -5.88 4.94 -8.80
C PRO A 24 -5.19 5.99 -9.68
N ILE A 25 -3.89 6.14 -9.49
CA ILE A 25 -3.02 6.82 -10.45
C ILE A 25 -2.55 5.76 -11.44
N TYR A 26 -2.69 6.05 -12.72
CA TYR A 26 -2.25 5.17 -13.79
C TYR A 26 -0.81 5.53 -14.18
N ILE A 27 0.00 4.51 -14.40
CA ILE A 27 1.38 4.63 -14.88
C ILE A 27 1.55 3.74 -16.11
N THR A 28 2.51 4.09 -16.96
CA THR A 28 2.91 3.33 -18.13
C THR A 28 3.67 2.05 -17.73
N ASN A 29 3.74 1.09 -18.66
CA ASN A 29 4.54 -0.12 -18.46
C ASN A 29 6.03 0.20 -18.28
N GLN A 30 6.54 1.22 -18.96
CA GLN A 30 7.93 1.65 -18.87
C GLN A 30 8.27 2.19 -17.47
N GLU A 31 7.38 3.00 -16.88
CA GLU A 31 7.55 3.51 -15.52
C GLU A 31 7.51 2.39 -14.48
N LEU A 32 6.57 1.45 -14.62
CA LEU A 32 6.49 0.28 -13.73
C LEU A 32 7.75 -0.61 -13.84
N TYR A 33 8.28 -0.78 -15.06
CA TYR A 33 9.51 -1.53 -15.27
C TYR A 33 10.72 -0.87 -14.59
N SER A 34 10.80 0.47 -14.63
CA SER A 34 11.85 1.20 -13.91
C SER A 34 11.81 0.96 -12.40
N LEU A 35 10.61 0.94 -11.78
CA LEU A 35 10.47 0.59 -10.36
C LEU A 35 10.94 -0.85 -10.05
N ARG A 36 10.68 -1.80 -10.95
CA ARG A 36 11.06 -3.21 -10.78
C ARG A 36 12.56 -3.48 -10.95
N LYS A 37 13.34 -2.49 -11.44
CA LYS A 37 14.80 -2.59 -11.52
C LYS A 37 15.52 -2.24 -10.21
N LEU A 38 14.81 -1.69 -9.23
CA LEU A 38 15.41 -1.30 -7.95
C LEU A 38 15.98 -2.51 -7.20
N MET A 39 17.09 -2.31 -6.51
CA MET A 39 17.79 -3.33 -5.72
C MET A 39 17.67 -3.03 -4.22
N GLN A 40 17.77 -4.07 -3.40
CA GLN A 40 17.96 -3.96 -1.95
C GLN A 40 19.43 -3.63 -1.64
N GLY A 41 19.67 -2.74 -0.67
CA GLY A 41 21.01 -2.31 -0.26
C GLY A 41 21.40 -0.95 -0.83
N SER A 42 22.67 -0.60 -0.73
CA SER A 42 23.23 0.61 -1.34
C SER A 42 23.69 0.32 -2.77
N GLU A 43 24.04 1.37 -3.52
CA GLU A 43 24.52 1.24 -4.89
C GLU A 43 25.89 0.52 -4.97
N GLU A 44 26.73 0.70 -3.95
CA GLU A 44 28.05 0.07 -3.86
C GLU A 44 27.98 -1.41 -3.46
N ALA A 45 26.88 -1.81 -2.80
CA ALA A 45 26.68 -3.16 -2.27
C ALA A 45 25.24 -3.66 -2.48
N PRO A 46 24.82 -3.87 -3.74
CA PRO A 46 23.49 -4.39 -4.06
C PRO A 46 23.37 -5.85 -3.60
N LYS A 47 22.22 -6.21 -3.02
CA LYS A 47 21.98 -7.56 -2.48
C LYS A 47 21.10 -8.40 -3.42
N ALA A 48 19.83 -8.02 -3.54
CA ALA A 48 18.84 -8.74 -4.31
C ALA A 48 17.85 -7.76 -4.95
N PRO A 49 17.13 -8.15 -6.01
CA PRO A 49 16.06 -7.32 -6.56
C PRO A 49 15.02 -6.94 -5.49
N LEU A 50 14.60 -5.67 -5.49
CA LEU A 50 13.55 -5.16 -4.62
C LEU A 50 12.18 -5.58 -5.18
N GLY A 51 11.80 -6.83 -4.93
CA GLY A 51 10.51 -7.39 -5.28
C GLY A 51 9.67 -7.74 -4.05
N ASN A 52 8.36 -7.86 -4.25
CA ASN A 52 7.39 -8.32 -3.23
C ASN A 52 7.50 -7.57 -1.89
N ASN A 53 7.84 -6.28 -1.94
CA ASN A 53 8.03 -5.40 -0.78
C ASN A 53 6.70 -4.85 -0.21
N ALA A 54 5.68 -5.70 -0.15
CA ALA A 54 4.36 -5.37 0.36
C ALA A 54 3.97 -6.32 1.49
N ARG A 55 3.42 -5.77 2.58
CA ARG A 55 2.89 -6.56 3.69
C ARG A 55 1.61 -7.28 3.25
N PRO A 56 1.42 -8.57 3.60
CA PRO A 56 0.17 -9.30 3.31
C PRO A 56 -1.06 -8.65 3.95
N VAL A 57 -2.24 -8.89 3.36
CA VAL A 57 -3.52 -8.45 3.92
C VAL A 57 -3.67 -8.96 5.35
N GLN A 58 -4.08 -8.07 6.24
CA GLN A 58 -4.30 -8.38 7.65
C GLN A 58 -5.80 -8.46 7.95
N PRO A 59 -6.22 -9.28 8.93
CA PRO A 59 -7.61 -9.35 9.36
C PRO A 59 -8.18 -8.00 9.80
N LEU A 60 -9.48 -7.80 9.55
CA LEU A 60 -10.16 -6.54 9.89
C LEU A 60 -10.38 -6.36 11.39
N HIS A 61 -10.52 -7.45 12.15
CA HIS A 61 -10.77 -7.43 13.60
C HIS A 61 -11.91 -6.49 14.01
N GLN A 62 -13.03 -6.55 13.30
CA GLN A 62 -14.25 -5.76 13.57
C GLN A 62 -14.05 -4.23 13.55
N ARG A 63 -12.93 -3.73 13.02
CA ARG A 63 -12.71 -2.29 12.85
C ARG A 63 -13.73 -1.69 11.89
N THR A 64 -14.24 -0.52 12.24
CA THR A 64 -15.16 0.25 11.40
C THR A 64 -14.40 0.91 10.25
N ILE A 65 -14.88 0.70 9.02
CA ILE A 65 -14.39 1.38 7.82
C ILE A 65 -15.38 2.49 7.46
N ARG A 66 -14.88 3.72 7.36
CA ARG A 66 -15.69 4.88 6.93
C ARG A 66 -15.47 5.15 5.45
N THR A 67 -16.51 5.53 4.72
CA THR A 67 -16.38 5.91 3.31
C THR A 67 -17.38 7.00 2.93
N ASN A 68 -16.96 7.88 2.03
CA ASN A 68 -17.80 8.90 1.43
C ASN A 68 -18.36 8.46 0.06
N ILE A 69 -18.11 7.21 -0.34
CA ILE A 69 -18.63 6.63 -1.58
C ILE A 69 -20.09 6.25 -1.34
N ASN A 70 -21.00 6.81 -2.13
CA ASN A 70 -22.39 6.38 -2.16
C ASN A 70 -22.57 5.21 -3.14
N PHE A 71 -22.72 4.00 -2.62
CA PHE A 71 -22.91 2.80 -3.43
C PHE A 71 -24.33 2.64 -4.00
N LYS A 72 -25.31 3.43 -3.55
CA LYS A 72 -26.70 3.33 -4.01
C LYS A 72 -26.96 3.97 -5.37
N ASN A 73 -26.06 4.85 -5.83
CA ASN A 73 -26.19 5.53 -7.12
C ASN A 73 -25.58 4.72 -8.29
N SER A 74 -25.36 3.42 -8.10
CA SER A 74 -24.74 2.52 -9.09
C SER A 74 -25.72 1.48 -9.64
N GLU A 75 -27.02 1.63 -9.36
CA GLU A 75 -28.12 0.94 -10.04
C GLU A 75 -28.68 1.78 -11.20
#